data_AF-A0A4Y8SE42-F1
#
_entry.id   AF-A0A4Y8SE42-F1
#
_cell.length_a   1.000
_cell.length_b   1.000
_cell.length_c   1.000
_cell.angle_alpha   90.00
_cell.angle_beta   90.00
_cell.angle_gamma   90.00
#
_symmetry.space_group_name_H-M   'P 1'
#
loop_
_entity.id
_entity.type
_entity.pdbx_description
1 polymer ?
#
loop_
_entity_poly.entity_id
_entity_poly.type
_entity_poly.pdbx_seq_one_letter_code
_entity_poly.pdbx_strand_id
1 'polypeptide(L)'
;MLKPKRAFILQLPINARAKSNKTSAAASKKKAAIKDISYFKSGLFALVFLGILAGLTFWINLSEKDLVATGVDVAGTISDAGGNSLTVSYNFNGRRYKAVGSVPHRSIENGEVYNVKINPHNPKDFSIQFWKPIFKTGDFAKGKLNSIDKLWFSNHVKFSYTVHGEAFYRIQTLPPSLSIDSLTSAILLYNRDTPSTAYLLFK
;
A
#
# COMPACT_ATOMS: atom_id res chain seq x y z
N MET A 1 -44.26 -50.32 -72.85
CA MET A 1 -43.74 -49.79 -74.13
C MET A 1 -42.95 -48.51 -73.85
N LEU A 2 -41.92 -48.25 -74.68
CA LEU A 2 -40.96 -47.12 -74.69
C LEU A 2 -39.75 -47.21 -73.73
N LYS A 3 -38.68 -47.85 -74.24
CA LYS A 3 -37.28 -47.40 -74.05
C LYS A 3 -37.13 -46.01 -74.68
N PRO A 4 -36.31 -45.08 -74.16
CA PRO A 4 -34.86 -45.01 -74.52
C PRO A 4 -34.02 -44.35 -73.37
N LYS A 5 -32.72 -44.03 -73.41
CA LYS A 5 -31.57 -44.19 -74.30
C LYS A 5 -30.33 -43.98 -73.40
N ARG A 6 -29.23 -44.66 -73.74
CA ARG A 6 -27.90 -44.56 -73.12
C ARG A 6 -27.33 -43.13 -73.24
N ALA A 7 -26.54 -42.72 -72.26
CA ALA A 7 -25.46 -41.75 -72.46
C ALA A 7 -24.17 -42.31 -71.83
N PHE A 8 -23.19 -42.49 -72.70
CA PHE A 8 -21.84 -43.01 -72.49
C PHE A 8 -20.96 -41.79 -72.17
N ILE A 9 -20.29 -41.75 -71.03
CA ILE A 9 -19.30 -40.70 -70.75
C ILE A 9 -17.93 -41.36 -70.52
N LEU A 10 -17.02 -40.99 -71.42
CA LEU A 10 -15.61 -41.33 -71.48
C LEU A 10 -14.90 -41.04 -70.14
N GLN A 11 -14.17 -42.02 -69.62
CA GLN A 11 -13.09 -41.79 -68.65
C GLN A 11 -11.82 -41.40 -69.40
N LEU A 12 -11.21 -40.26 -69.04
CA LEU A 12 -9.85 -39.90 -69.40
C LEU A 12 -8.96 -40.02 -68.15
N PRO A 13 -7.76 -40.61 -68.23
CA PRO A 13 -6.82 -40.65 -67.13
C PRO A 13 -6.05 -39.32 -67.06
N ILE A 14 -6.22 -38.57 -65.96
CA ILE A 14 -5.38 -37.39 -65.69
C ILE A 14 -4.19 -37.85 -64.84
N ASN A 15 -3.03 -37.85 -65.48
CA ASN A 15 -1.71 -37.98 -64.86
C ASN A 15 -1.53 -36.93 -63.75
N ALA A 16 -1.46 -37.39 -62.49
CA ALA A 16 -1.07 -36.57 -61.36
C ALA A 16 0.45 -36.31 -61.40
N ARG A 17 0.81 -35.14 -61.92
CA ARG A 17 2.19 -34.64 -61.92
C ARG A 17 2.54 -34.14 -60.51
N ALA A 18 3.40 -34.87 -59.81
CA ALA A 18 3.96 -34.46 -58.52
C ALA A 18 4.75 -33.13 -58.67
N LYS A 19 4.22 -32.04 -58.10
CA LYS A 19 4.99 -30.80 -57.92
C LYS A 19 5.80 -30.90 -56.63
N SER A 20 7.11 -30.91 -56.82
CA SER A 20 8.16 -30.65 -55.84
C SER A 20 7.81 -29.47 -54.91
N ASN A 21 7.62 -29.78 -53.62
CA ASN A 21 7.48 -28.79 -52.55
C ASN A 21 8.87 -28.22 -52.20
N LYS A 22 9.30 -27.18 -52.93
CA LYS A 22 10.42 -26.30 -52.53
C LYS A 22 9.90 -24.90 -52.16
N THR A 23 8.99 -24.81 -51.19
CA THR A 23 8.49 -23.52 -50.67
C THR A 23 8.16 -23.50 -49.18
N SER A 24 8.65 -24.44 -48.35
CA SER A 24 8.37 -24.41 -46.89
C SER A 24 9.46 -23.77 -46.01
N ALA A 25 10.65 -23.46 -46.54
CA ALA A 25 11.74 -22.90 -45.74
C ALA A 25 11.65 -21.37 -45.53
N ALA A 26 10.99 -20.62 -46.42
CA ALA A 26 10.90 -19.16 -46.34
C ALA A 26 9.76 -18.66 -45.43
N ALA A 27 8.68 -19.44 -45.26
CA ALA A 27 7.54 -19.07 -44.42
C ALA A 27 7.80 -19.29 -42.92
N SER A 28 8.69 -20.23 -42.56
CA SER A 28 9.10 -20.51 -41.18
C SER A 28 9.93 -19.36 -40.57
N LYS A 29 10.87 -18.79 -41.34
CA LYS A 29 11.73 -17.68 -40.88
C LYS A 29 10.96 -16.37 -40.63
N LYS A 30 9.88 -16.10 -41.36
CA LYS A 30 9.03 -14.92 -41.13
C LYS A 30 8.20 -15.01 -39.85
N LYS A 31 7.71 -16.20 -39.47
CA LYS A 31 6.91 -16.36 -38.22
C LYS A 31 7.77 -16.26 -36.95
N ALA A 32 9.03 -16.69 -36.99
CA ALA A 32 9.98 -16.51 -35.89
C ALA A 32 10.32 -15.02 -35.68
N ALA A 33 10.66 -14.30 -36.75
CA ALA A 33 11.00 -12.87 -36.68
C ALA A 33 9.84 -11.97 -36.20
N ILE A 34 8.59 -12.31 -36.53
CA ILE A 34 7.41 -11.57 -36.05
C ILE A 34 7.17 -11.81 -34.55
N LYS A 35 7.47 -13.00 -34.03
CA LYS A 35 7.41 -13.29 -32.60
C LYS A 35 8.45 -12.49 -31.83
N ASP A 36 9.69 -12.41 -32.33
CA ASP A 36 10.78 -11.69 -31.65
C ASP A 36 10.54 -10.18 -31.56
N ILE A 37 9.93 -9.56 -32.59
CA ILE A 37 9.54 -8.14 -32.55
C ILE A 37 8.39 -7.89 -31.56
N SER A 38 7.50 -8.85 -31.38
CA SER A 38 6.39 -8.76 -30.41
C SER A 38 6.91 -8.76 -28.98
N TYR A 39 7.87 -9.63 -28.64
CA TYR A 39 8.49 -9.70 -27.32
C TYR A 39 9.37 -8.47 -27.03
N PHE A 40 10.07 -7.94 -28.03
CA PHE A 40 10.89 -6.73 -27.86
C PHE A 40 10.03 -5.50 -27.56
N LYS A 41 8.89 -5.34 -28.26
CA LYS A 41 7.94 -4.26 -27.98
C LYS A 41 7.30 -4.39 -26.60
N SER A 42 6.88 -5.59 -26.21
CA SER A 42 6.28 -5.81 -24.88
C SER A 42 7.29 -5.69 -23.73
N GLY A 43 8.56 -6.05 -23.94
CA GLY A 43 9.66 -5.80 -22.99
C GLY A 43 9.97 -4.30 -22.81
N LEU A 44 9.98 -3.52 -23.89
CA LEU A 44 10.18 -2.07 -23.82
C LEU A 44 9.02 -1.36 -23.09
N PHE A 45 7.77 -1.76 -23.35
CA PHE A 45 6.61 -1.25 -22.63
C PHE A 45 6.67 -1.58 -21.12
N ALA A 46 7.10 -2.79 -20.76
CA ALA A 46 7.26 -3.17 -19.36
C ALA A 46 8.31 -2.31 -18.64
N LEU A 47 9.44 -2.01 -19.29
CA LEU A 47 10.49 -1.15 -18.74
C LEU A 47 10.05 0.30 -18.59
N VAL A 48 9.34 0.86 -19.58
CA VAL A 48 8.78 2.22 -19.49
C VAL A 48 7.74 2.29 -18.37
N PHE A 49 6.87 1.29 -18.26
CA PHE A 49 5.88 1.22 -17.19
C PHE A 49 6.54 1.13 -15.81
N LEU A 50 7.55 0.27 -15.64
CA LEU A 50 8.35 0.19 -14.41
C LEU A 50 9.04 1.53 -14.09
N GLY A 51 9.58 2.21 -15.09
CA GLY A 51 10.19 3.54 -14.92
C GLY A 51 9.19 4.60 -14.46
N ILE A 52 7.98 4.62 -15.02
CA ILE A 52 6.90 5.53 -14.58
C ILE A 52 6.46 5.20 -13.14
N LEU A 53 6.30 3.92 -12.83
CA LEU A 53 5.93 3.47 -11.47
C LEU A 53 7.00 3.87 -10.44
N ALA A 54 8.28 3.69 -10.78
CA ALA A 54 9.43 4.10 -9.97
C ALA A 54 9.50 5.63 -9.80
N GLY A 55 9.24 6.40 -10.86
CA GLY A 55 9.19 7.86 -10.80
C GLY A 55 8.06 8.40 -9.92
N LEU A 56 6.86 7.82 -10.02
CA LEU A 56 5.71 8.18 -9.18
C LEU A 56 5.97 7.89 -7.70
N THR A 57 6.52 6.71 -7.39
CA THR A 57 6.89 6.35 -6.02
C THR A 57 7.99 7.24 -5.46
N PHE A 58 8.96 7.67 -6.27
CA PHE A 58 9.98 8.64 -5.84
C PHE A 58 9.39 10.00 -5.48
N TRP A 59 8.49 10.54 -6.30
CA TRP A 59 7.83 11.83 -6.04
C TRP A 59 6.98 11.83 -4.77
N ILE A 60 6.20 10.76 -4.53
CA ILE A 60 5.38 10.63 -3.32
C ILE A 60 6.27 10.60 -2.06
N ASN A 61 7.37 9.84 -2.09
CA ASN A 61 8.30 9.74 -0.97
C ASN A 61 9.08 11.04 -0.71
N LEU A 62 9.38 11.83 -1.76
CA LEU A 62 9.99 13.16 -1.56
C LEU A 62 9.02 14.10 -0.85
N SER A 63 7.76 14.13 -1.29
CA SER A 63 6.73 15.00 -0.70
C SER A 63 6.58 14.75 0.79
N GLU A 64 6.56 13.50 1.25
CA GLU A 64 6.46 13.17 2.68
C GLU A 64 7.71 13.57 3.46
N LYS A 65 8.92 13.32 2.92
CA LYS A 65 10.19 13.71 3.55
C LYS A 65 10.34 15.22 3.67
N ASP A 66 9.97 15.95 2.62
CA ASP A 66 10.00 17.40 2.59
C ASP A 66 9.01 17.97 3.61
N LEU A 67 7.81 17.39 3.70
CA LEU A 67 6.81 17.79 4.70
C LEU A 67 7.30 17.54 6.13
N VAL A 68 8.01 16.44 6.37
CA VAL A 68 8.61 16.16 7.68
C VAL A 68 9.66 17.22 8.04
N ALA A 69 10.43 17.70 7.07
CA ALA A 69 11.48 18.71 7.29
C ALA A 69 10.92 20.14 7.45
N THR A 70 9.98 20.56 6.60
CA THR A 70 9.53 21.97 6.51
C THR A 70 8.10 22.22 6.97
N GLY A 71 7.33 21.16 7.24
CA GLY A 71 5.94 21.27 7.66
C GLY A 71 5.79 21.79 9.09
N VAL A 72 4.69 22.51 9.31
CA VAL A 72 4.28 23.04 10.62
C VAL A 72 3.51 21.97 11.39
N ASP A 73 3.79 21.84 12.68
CA ASP A 73 3.11 20.90 13.57
C ASP A 73 1.76 21.48 14.04
N VAL A 74 0.68 20.71 13.90
CA VAL A 74 -0.65 21.01 14.44
C VAL A 74 -1.23 19.79 15.15
N ALA A 75 -2.10 20.01 16.15
CA ALA A 75 -2.82 18.92 16.78
C ALA A 75 -3.98 18.46 15.88
N GLY A 76 -4.01 17.17 15.55
CA GLY A 76 -5.09 16.54 14.80
C GLY A 76 -5.80 15.48 15.61
N THR A 77 -7.14 15.53 15.63
CA THR A 77 -7.99 14.55 16.29
C THR A 77 -8.50 13.53 15.28
N ILE A 78 -8.40 12.25 15.60
CA ILE A 78 -8.99 11.18 14.83
C ILE A 78 -10.51 11.24 14.99
N SER A 79 -11.20 11.65 13.93
CA SER A 79 -12.66 11.76 13.93
C SER A 79 -13.36 10.49 13.48
N ASP A 80 -12.66 9.65 12.72
CA ASP A 80 -13.16 8.36 12.26
C ASP A 80 -11.98 7.41 11.99
N ALA A 81 -12.02 6.21 12.55
CA ALA A 81 -11.05 5.14 12.37
C ALA A 81 -11.83 3.86 12.06
N GLY A 82 -11.80 3.42 10.80
CA GLY A 82 -12.58 2.27 10.37
C GLY A 82 -12.16 1.69 9.02
N GLY A 83 -12.19 0.36 8.92
CA GLY A 83 -11.95 -0.37 7.68
C GLY A 83 -10.49 -0.31 7.19
N ASN A 84 -10.24 0.50 6.15
CA ASN A 84 -8.92 0.75 5.53
C ASN A 84 -8.56 2.24 5.53
N SER A 85 -9.32 3.07 6.24
CA SER A 85 -9.17 4.53 6.22
C SER A 85 -9.31 5.13 7.61
N LEU A 86 -8.64 6.27 7.79
CA LEU A 86 -8.74 7.09 8.98
C LEU A 86 -8.93 8.54 8.56
N THR A 87 -9.86 9.23 9.21
CA THR A 87 -10.10 10.66 9.02
C THR A 87 -9.55 11.45 10.20
N VAL A 88 -8.61 12.34 9.93
CA VAL A 88 -8.10 13.31 10.90
C VAL A 88 -8.74 14.68 10.68
N SER A 89 -9.15 15.31 11.77
CA SER A 89 -9.62 16.70 11.81
C SER A 89 -8.58 17.57 12.51
N TYR A 90 -8.19 18.70 11.92
CA TYR A 90 -7.28 19.68 12.55
C TYR A 90 -7.69 21.11 12.21
N ASN A 91 -7.19 22.08 12.97
CA ASN A 91 -7.41 23.51 12.75
C ASN A 91 -6.09 24.18 12.38
N PHE A 92 -6.09 24.98 11.32
CA PHE A 92 -4.97 25.81 10.92
C PHE A 92 -5.46 27.17 10.46
N ASN A 93 -4.88 28.24 11.01
CA ASN A 93 -5.26 29.64 10.73
C ASN A 93 -6.78 29.89 10.85
N GLY A 94 -7.41 29.35 11.89
CA GLY A 94 -8.84 29.52 12.15
C GLY A 94 -9.77 28.73 11.25
N ARG A 95 -9.24 27.91 10.33
CA ARG A 95 -10.01 27.05 9.43
C ARG A 95 -9.87 25.59 9.83
N ARG A 96 -11.00 24.87 9.80
CA ARG A 96 -11.02 23.43 10.05
C ARG A 96 -10.79 22.67 8.76
N TYR A 97 -9.88 21.71 8.81
CA TYR A 97 -9.57 20.79 7.73
C TYR A 97 -9.93 19.37 8.15
N LYS A 98 -10.26 18.54 7.16
CA LYS A 98 -10.43 17.10 7.31
C LYS A 98 -9.63 16.43 6.22
N ALA A 99 -8.91 15.38 6.61
CA ALA A 99 -8.08 14.66 5.68
C ALA A 99 -8.15 13.16 5.95
N VAL A 100 -8.15 12.37 4.88
CA VAL A 100 -8.30 10.92 4.93
C VAL A 100 -6.96 10.28 4.61
N GLY A 101 -6.46 9.45 5.52
CA GLY A 101 -5.25 8.65 5.34
C GLY A 101 -5.56 7.15 5.29
N SER A 102 -4.72 6.38 4.58
CA SER A 102 -4.92 4.94 4.33
C SER A 102 -4.06 4.03 5.22
N VAL A 103 -3.68 4.49 6.41
CA VAL A 103 -2.65 3.86 7.26
C VAL A 103 -3.26 2.76 8.16
N PRO A 104 -2.52 1.69 8.55
CA PRO A 104 -2.99 0.68 9.50
C PRO A 104 -3.47 1.30 10.81
N HIS A 105 -4.78 1.36 10.99
CA HIS A 105 -5.48 1.99 12.11
C HIS A 105 -6.17 0.96 13.00
N ARG A 106 -5.87 -0.35 12.87
CA ARG A 106 -6.51 -1.39 13.69
C ARG A 106 -6.34 -1.19 15.19
N SER A 107 -5.32 -0.43 15.59
CA SER A 107 -5.09 -0.05 16.97
C SER A 107 -5.46 1.40 17.27
N ILE A 108 -5.93 2.20 16.32
CA ILE A 108 -6.22 3.62 16.52
C ILE A 108 -7.72 3.79 16.70
N GLU A 109 -8.10 4.58 17.71
CA GLU A 109 -9.46 4.84 18.13
C GLU A 109 -9.88 6.28 17.85
N ASN A 110 -11.20 6.47 17.76
CA ASN A 110 -11.79 7.80 17.62
C ASN A 110 -11.50 8.64 18.88
N GLY A 111 -11.18 9.92 18.67
CA GLY A 111 -10.86 10.85 19.73
C GLY A 111 -9.37 10.92 20.09
N GLU A 112 -8.55 9.97 19.65
CA GLU A 112 -7.09 10.08 19.81
C GLU A 112 -6.57 11.34 19.10
N VAL A 113 -5.58 11.99 19.72
CA VAL A 113 -4.95 13.19 19.17
C VAL A 113 -3.50 12.88 18.85
N TYR A 114 -3.07 13.27 17.66
CA TYR A 114 -1.71 13.11 17.18
C TYR A 114 -1.17 14.43 16.67
N ASN A 115 0.16 14.54 16.64
CA ASN A 115 0.78 15.59 15.88
C ASN A 115 0.60 15.33 14.37
N VAL A 116 0.15 16.34 13.65
CA VAL A 116 0.01 16.33 12.19
C VAL A 116 0.95 17.41 11.65
N LYS A 117 1.85 17.01 10.77
CA LYS A 117 2.62 17.97 9.97
C LYS A 117 1.80 18.39 8.77
N ILE A 118 1.78 19.67 8.47
CA ILE A 118 1.09 20.24 7.31
C ILE A 118 2.01 21.18 6.54
N ASN A 119 1.81 21.27 5.23
CA ASN A 119 2.42 22.32 4.43
C ASN A 119 1.65 23.64 4.66
N PRO A 120 2.29 24.71 5.17
CA PRO A 120 1.60 25.96 5.46
C PRO A 120 1.04 26.65 4.20
N HIS A 121 1.63 26.39 3.02
CA HIS A 121 1.15 26.91 1.74
C HIS A 121 0.03 26.07 1.13
N ASN A 122 -0.06 24.79 1.49
CA ASN A 122 -1.13 23.90 1.08
C ASN A 122 -1.54 22.99 2.24
N PRO A 123 -2.42 23.44 3.16
CA PRO A 123 -2.73 22.66 4.36
C PRO A 123 -3.35 21.29 4.08
N LYS A 124 -3.87 21.05 2.87
CA LYS A 124 -4.37 19.72 2.45
C LYS A 124 -3.25 18.69 2.26
N ASP A 125 -2.01 19.14 2.12
CA ASP A 125 -0.82 18.29 2.11
C ASP A 125 -0.35 18.12 3.56
N PHE A 126 -0.48 16.89 4.07
CA PHE A 126 -0.37 16.58 5.49
C PHE A 126 0.22 15.19 5.73
N SER A 127 0.83 15.00 6.90
CA SER A 127 1.33 13.73 7.37
C SER A 127 1.06 13.58 8.86
N ILE A 128 0.35 12.50 9.23
CA ILE A 128 0.08 12.19 10.64
C ILE A 128 1.30 11.50 11.24
N GLN A 129 1.82 12.05 12.34
CA GLN A 129 2.96 11.48 13.06
C GLN A 129 2.45 10.52 14.13
N PHE A 130 2.11 9.28 13.74
CA PHE A 130 1.55 8.27 14.66
C PHE A 130 2.49 7.85 15.82
N TRP A 131 3.78 8.19 15.72
CA TRP A 131 4.76 8.01 16.78
C TRP A 131 4.81 9.18 17.77
N LYS A 132 4.04 10.27 17.54
CA LYS A 132 3.84 11.43 18.42
C LYS A 132 2.36 11.60 18.81
N PRO A 133 1.80 10.72 19.66
CA PRO A 133 0.49 10.97 20.25
C PRO A 133 0.53 12.20 21.16
N ILE A 134 -0.56 12.95 21.19
CA ILE A 134 -0.80 14.07 22.10
C ILE A 134 -1.87 13.61 23.08
N PHE A 135 -1.51 13.51 24.35
CA PHE A 135 -2.44 13.09 25.40
C PHE A 135 -2.34 14.03 26.60
N LYS A 136 -3.44 14.20 27.33
CA LYS A 136 -3.46 14.95 28.58
C LYS A 136 -2.98 14.04 29.70
N THR A 137 -1.97 14.47 30.43
CA THR A 137 -1.32 13.65 31.47
C THR A 137 -2.29 13.19 32.57
N GLY A 138 -3.36 13.94 32.83
CA GLY A 138 -4.37 13.58 33.83
C GLY A 138 -5.25 12.38 33.44
N ASP A 139 -5.47 12.18 32.15
CA ASP A 139 -6.39 11.16 31.62
C ASP A 139 -5.74 9.77 31.58
N PHE A 140 -4.41 9.71 31.75
CA PHE A 140 -3.62 8.49 31.61
C PHE A 140 -3.08 8.01 32.97
N ALA A 141 -2.94 6.69 33.10
CA ALA A 141 -2.32 6.01 34.23
C ALA A 141 -1.17 5.12 33.76
N LYS A 142 -0.19 4.89 34.64
CA LYS A 142 0.90 3.95 34.36
C LYS A 142 0.40 2.52 34.53
N GLY A 143 0.75 1.66 33.57
CA GLY A 143 0.42 0.24 33.60
C GLY A 143 1.66 -0.66 33.61
N LYS A 144 1.44 -1.96 33.76
CA LYS A 144 2.45 -3.00 33.56
C LYS A 144 2.25 -3.65 32.20
N LEU A 145 3.34 -3.83 31.47
CA LEU A 145 3.34 -4.58 30.21
C LEU A 145 3.31 -6.08 30.49
N ASN A 146 2.53 -6.79 29.68
CA ASN A 146 2.54 -8.24 29.63
C ASN A 146 3.54 -8.73 28.57
N SER A 147 3.54 -8.12 27.38
CA SER A 147 4.48 -8.41 26.30
C SER A 147 4.72 -7.19 25.41
N ILE A 148 5.86 -7.19 24.71
CA ILE A 148 6.20 -6.22 23.66
C ILE A 148 6.98 -6.94 22.56
N ASP A 149 6.50 -6.82 21.32
CA ASP A 149 7.02 -7.50 20.14
C ASP A 149 7.18 -6.50 19.00
N LYS A 150 8.36 -6.45 18.37
CA LYS A 150 8.55 -5.67 17.15
C LYS A 150 7.96 -6.42 15.96
N LEU A 151 7.14 -5.74 15.16
CA LEU A 151 6.59 -6.32 13.93
C LEU A 151 7.67 -6.34 12.85
N TRP A 152 7.93 -7.54 12.30
CA TRP A 152 9.00 -7.76 11.33
C TRP A 152 8.89 -6.81 10.12
N PHE A 153 10.02 -6.23 9.70
CA PHE A 153 10.13 -5.30 8.56
C PHE A 153 9.34 -4.01 8.70
N SER A 154 8.98 -3.62 9.93
CA SER A 154 8.27 -2.37 10.18
C SER A 154 8.84 -1.61 11.37
N ASN A 155 8.52 -0.32 11.43
CA ASN A 155 8.80 0.52 12.59
C ASN A 155 7.63 0.48 13.58
N HIS A 156 6.93 -0.65 13.69
CA HIS A 156 5.82 -0.81 14.61
C HIS A 156 6.17 -1.82 15.71
N VAL A 157 5.67 -1.55 16.91
CA VAL A 157 5.66 -2.49 18.03
C VAL A 157 4.25 -2.84 18.39
N LYS A 158 4.01 -4.13 18.63
CA LYS A 158 2.80 -4.64 19.23
C LYS A 158 3.08 -4.87 20.71
N PHE A 159 2.19 -4.42 21.58
CA PHE A 159 2.32 -4.67 23.01
C PHE A 159 0.98 -5.05 23.61
N SER A 160 1.03 -5.80 24.71
CA SER A 160 -0.15 -6.24 25.46
C SER A 160 -0.03 -5.89 26.93
N TYR A 161 -1.18 -5.70 27.57
CA TYR A 161 -1.28 -5.27 28.97
C TYR A 161 -2.63 -5.65 29.56
N THR A 162 -2.75 -5.60 30.88
CA THR A 162 -3.99 -5.92 31.59
C THR A 162 -4.42 -4.74 32.45
N VAL A 163 -5.69 -4.36 32.34
CA VAL A 163 -6.33 -3.34 33.17
C VAL A 163 -7.61 -3.95 33.76
N HIS A 164 -7.74 -3.92 35.09
CA HIS A 164 -8.89 -4.51 35.80
C HIS A 164 -9.23 -5.98 35.43
N GLY A 165 -8.23 -6.78 35.09
CA GLY A 165 -8.39 -8.19 34.72
C GLY A 165 -8.70 -8.44 33.24
N GLU A 166 -8.93 -7.39 32.45
CA GLU A 166 -9.13 -7.48 31.00
C GLU A 166 -7.81 -7.26 30.25
N ALA A 167 -7.56 -8.09 29.23
CA ALA A 167 -6.35 -8.01 28.42
C ALA A 167 -6.58 -7.15 27.17
N PHE A 168 -5.69 -6.19 26.96
CA PHE A 168 -5.69 -5.29 25.82
C PHE A 168 -4.42 -5.48 24.99
N TYR A 169 -4.49 -5.09 23.72
CA TYR A 169 -3.32 -5.01 22.86
C TYR A 169 -3.35 -3.74 22.02
N ARG A 170 -2.18 -3.21 21.71
CA ARG A 170 -2.00 -2.03 20.87
C ARG A 170 -0.84 -2.24 19.91
N ILE A 171 -0.91 -1.53 18.79
CA ILE A 171 0.20 -1.38 17.84
C ILE A 171 0.56 0.10 17.83
N GLN A 172 1.83 0.41 18.04
CA GLN A 172 2.35 1.76 18.04
C GLN A 172 3.52 1.89 17.06
N THR A 173 3.54 2.99 16.33
CA THR A 173 4.67 3.37 15.49
C THR A 173 5.80 3.92 16.36
N LEU A 174 7.00 3.41 16.17
CA LEU A 174 8.21 3.89 16.81
C LEU A 174 8.74 5.15 16.11
N PRO A 175 9.40 6.06 16.84
CA PRO A 175 10.16 7.13 16.23
C PRO A 175 11.23 6.56 15.27
N PRO A 176 11.50 7.20 14.11
CA PRO A 176 12.47 6.70 13.13
C PRO A 176 13.88 6.45 13.68
N SER A 177 14.26 7.18 14.73
CA SER A 177 15.59 7.11 15.38
C SER A 177 15.67 6.12 16.54
N LEU A 178 14.57 5.46 16.92
CA LEU A 178 14.54 4.59 18.09
C LEU A 178 15.04 3.18 17.76
N SER A 179 16.03 2.68 18.50
CA SER A 179 16.50 1.29 18.36
C SER A 179 15.64 0.33 19.18
N ILE A 180 15.79 -0.98 18.89
CA ILE A 180 15.08 -2.06 19.60
C ILE A 180 15.51 -2.12 21.07
N ASP A 181 16.76 -1.80 21.39
CA ASP A 181 17.29 -1.89 22.75
C ASP A 181 16.57 -0.92 23.72
N SER A 182 16.09 0.22 23.18
CA SER A 182 15.28 1.20 23.90
C SER A 182 13.88 0.70 24.28
N LEU A 183 13.43 -0.44 23.76
CA LEU A 183 12.12 -1.01 24.12
C LEU A 183 12.07 -1.55 25.55
N THR A 184 13.24 -1.91 26.11
CA THR A 184 13.34 -2.47 27.48
C THR A 184 13.03 -1.46 28.59
N SER A 185 13.14 -0.16 28.30
CA SER A 185 12.90 0.94 29.25
C SER A 185 11.55 1.64 29.05
N ALA A 186 10.68 1.09 28.19
CA ALA A 186 9.40 1.70 27.85
C ALA A 186 8.44 1.75 29.05
N ILE A 187 7.76 2.89 29.21
CA ILE A 187 6.70 3.08 30.20
C ILE A 187 5.35 2.96 29.49
N LEU A 188 4.52 2.01 29.92
CA LEU A 188 3.14 1.91 29.47
C LEU A 188 2.27 2.97 30.15
N LEU A 189 1.56 3.75 29.34
CA LEU A 189 0.47 4.62 29.75
C LEU A 189 -0.83 4.15 29.10
N TYR A 190 -1.89 3.97 29.87
CA TYR A 190 -3.23 3.68 29.36
C TYR A 190 -4.21 4.79 29.79
N ASN A 191 -5.22 5.07 28.97
CA ASN A 191 -6.29 6.00 29.27
C ASN A 191 -7.22 5.37 30.32
N ARG A 192 -7.55 6.11 31.37
CA ARG A 192 -8.37 5.60 32.50
C ARG A 192 -9.81 5.32 32.09
N ASP A 193 -10.37 6.15 31.22
CA ASP A 193 -11.76 6.08 30.79
C ASP A 193 -11.93 5.09 29.63
N THR A 194 -10.91 4.99 28.77
CA THR A 194 -10.86 4.05 27.65
C THR A 194 -9.58 3.22 27.67
N PRO A 195 -9.51 2.16 28.51
CA PRO A 195 -8.30 1.37 28.70
C PRO A 195 -7.73 0.75 27.44
N SER A 196 -8.53 0.56 26.40
CA SER A 196 -8.09 0.13 25.07
C SER A 196 -7.15 1.14 24.40
N THR A 197 -7.17 2.41 24.83
CA THR A 197 -6.21 3.44 24.43
C THR A 197 -4.98 3.49 25.31
N ALA A 198 -3.84 3.12 24.73
CA ALA A 198 -2.56 3.10 25.43
C ALA A 198 -1.37 3.40 24.53
N TYR A 199 -0.31 3.92 25.14
CA TYR A 199 0.96 4.25 24.50
C TYR A 199 2.14 3.78 25.33
N LEU A 200 3.22 3.49 24.63
CA LEU A 200 4.55 3.32 25.18
C LEU A 200 5.31 4.64 25.09
N LEU A 201 5.82 5.10 26.22
CA LEU A 201 6.79 6.18 26.29
C LEU A 201 8.20 5.62 26.41
N PHE A 202 9.04 5.98 25.46
CA PHE A 202 10.46 5.61 25.45
C PHE A 202 11.26 6.75 26.09
N LYS A 203 12.28 6.39 26.87
CA LYS A 203 13.23 7.33 27.47
C LYS A 203 14.42 7.57 26.56
#